data_AF-A0A929ABL1-F1
#
_entry.id   AF-A0A929ABL1-F1
#
_cell.length_a   1.000
_cell.length_b   1.000
_cell.length_c   1.000
_cell.angle_alpha   90.00
_cell.angle_beta   90.00
_cell.angle_gamma   90.00
#
_symmetry.space_group_name_H-M   'P 1'
#
loop_
_entity.id
_entity.type
_entity.pdbx_description
1 polymer ?
#
loop_
_entity_poly.entity_id
_entity_poly.type
_entity_poly.pdbx_seq_one_letter_code
_entity_poly.pdbx_strand_id
1 'polypeptide(L)'
;MLFSVLTGLAYYGYYKWMIQDELHRYTGKDFSGAVALLPFVIGVTLPPTLATFDPDVPSWFAWFFVLGVVWIYIVQFRLYRTVNQLYRDAGLAEPLELWWLFIPGLNLLVGLRQIHFLSQYWMRLRGETKTDPVAEALPLFFAEL
;
A
#
# COMPACT_ATOMS: atom_id res chain seq x y z
N MET A 1 19.61 -10.96 10.80
CA MET A 1 19.18 -10.04 9.73
C MET A 1 18.00 -10.58 8.92
N LEU A 2 17.97 -11.86 8.49
CA LEU A 2 16.86 -12.43 7.70
C LEU A 2 15.49 -12.38 8.41
N PHE A 3 15.45 -12.71 9.71
CA PHE A 3 14.22 -12.62 10.52
C PHE A 3 13.68 -11.20 10.62
N SER A 4 14.53 -10.17 10.60
CA SER A 4 14.15 -8.75 10.63
C SER A 4 13.51 -8.30 9.31
N VAL A 5 13.96 -8.85 8.18
CA VAL A 5 13.37 -8.58 6.86
C VAL A 5 12.00 -9.23 6.75
N LEU A 6 11.87 -10.49 7.17
CA LEU A 6 10.59 -11.21 7.15
C LEU A 6 9.56 -10.55 8.08
N THR A 7 9.96 -10.17 9.30
CA THR A 7 9.06 -9.43 10.21
C THR A 7 8.72 -8.04 9.66
N GLY A 8 9.67 -7.33 9.03
CA GLY A 8 9.39 -6.07 8.37
C GLY A 8 8.39 -6.18 7.22
N LEU A 9 8.53 -7.21 6.37
CA LEU A 9 7.59 -7.48 5.27
C LEU A 9 6.20 -7.91 5.80
N ALA A 10 6.16 -8.75 6.83
CA ALA A 10 4.91 -9.15 7.47
C ALA A 10 4.20 -7.95 8.12
N TYR A 11 4.96 -7.09 8.80
CA TYR A 11 4.44 -5.84 9.38
C TYR A 11 3.90 -4.91 8.29
N TYR A 12 4.64 -4.72 7.19
CA TYR A 12 4.18 -3.92 6.05
C TYR A 12 2.93 -4.50 5.39
N GLY A 13 2.86 -5.83 5.25
CA GLY A 13 1.67 -6.53 4.75
C GLY A 13 0.47 -6.32 5.66
N TYR A 14 0.62 -6.55 6.96
CA TYR A 14 -0.43 -6.29 7.96
C TYR A 14 -0.92 -4.85 7.91
N TYR A 15 0.02 -3.91 7.81
CA TYR A 15 -0.26 -2.51 7.68
C TYR A 15 -1.10 -2.19 6.42
N LYS A 16 -0.67 -2.68 5.24
CA LYS A 16 -1.41 -2.48 3.98
C LYS A 16 -2.79 -3.15 4.01
N TRP A 17 -2.95 -4.24 4.76
CA TRP A 17 -4.25 -4.87 5.00
C TRP A 17 -5.17 -3.90 5.75
N MET A 18 -4.72 -3.39 6.90
CA MET A 18 -5.53 -2.58 7.80
C MET A 18 -6.09 -1.34 7.13
N ILE A 19 -5.25 -0.60 6.39
CA ILE A 19 -5.72 0.60 5.67
C ILE A 19 -6.79 0.28 4.64
N GLN A 20 -6.64 -0.83 3.92
CA GLN A 20 -7.61 -1.18 2.89
C GLN A 20 -8.93 -1.64 3.47
N ASP A 21 -8.91 -2.39 4.57
CA ASP A 21 -10.14 -2.72 5.28
C ASP A 21 -10.81 -1.47 5.85
N GLU A 22 -10.04 -0.50 6.37
CA GLU A 22 -10.57 0.77 6.85
C GLU A 22 -11.22 1.58 5.72
N LEU A 23 -10.50 1.81 4.62
CA LEU A 23 -11.03 2.52 3.46
C LEU A 23 -12.21 1.80 2.82
N HIS A 24 -12.20 0.47 2.74
CA HIS A 24 -13.33 -0.31 2.27
C HIS A 24 -14.56 -0.11 3.15
N ARG A 25 -14.41 -0.13 4.48
CA ARG A 25 -15.52 0.11 5.42
C ARG A 25 -16.09 1.52 5.31
N TYR A 26 -15.25 2.53 5.11
CA TYR A 26 -15.68 3.92 5.06
C TYR A 26 -16.25 4.33 3.69
N THR A 27 -15.62 3.90 2.60
CA THR A 27 -16.01 4.32 1.25
C THR A 27 -16.97 3.36 0.58
N GLY A 28 -16.99 2.09 1.00
CA GLY A 28 -17.72 0.99 0.36
C GLY A 28 -17.22 0.63 -1.05
N LYS A 29 -16.18 1.31 -1.55
CA LYS A 29 -15.74 1.24 -2.95
C LYS A 29 -14.38 0.57 -3.11
N ASP A 30 -13.53 0.58 -2.09
CA ASP A 30 -12.18 0.00 -2.20
C ASP A 30 -12.14 -1.52 -2.07
N PHE A 31 -10.99 -2.12 -2.35
CA PHE A 31 -10.78 -3.55 -2.10
C PHE A 31 -10.54 -3.78 -0.61
N SER A 32 -10.99 -4.93 -0.11
CA SER A 32 -10.57 -5.38 1.22
C SER A 32 -9.08 -5.69 1.24
N GLY A 33 -8.46 -5.64 2.41
CA GLY A 33 -7.06 -6.00 2.61
C GLY A 33 -6.74 -7.42 2.11
N ALA A 34 -7.69 -8.34 2.23
CA ALA A 34 -7.58 -9.69 1.71
C ALA A 34 -7.50 -9.73 0.17
N VAL A 35 -8.39 -9.02 -0.53
CA VAL A 35 -8.39 -8.94 -2.01
C VAL A 35 -7.15 -8.24 -2.53
N ALA A 36 -6.61 -7.30 -1.76
CA ALA A 36 -5.37 -6.63 -2.12
C ALA A 36 -4.12 -7.50 -1.98
N LEU A 37 -3.99 -8.22 -0.86
CA LEU A 37 -2.75 -8.91 -0.52
C LEU A 37 -2.71 -10.36 -0.98
N LEU A 38 -3.82 -11.09 -0.92
CA LEU A 38 -3.82 -12.52 -1.27
C LEU A 38 -3.38 -12.77 -2.72
N PRO A 39 -3.91 -12.06 -3.75
CA PRO A 39 -3.46 -12.30 -5.12
C PRO A 39 -2.01 -11.87 -5.36
N PHE A 40 -1.51 -10.88 -4.62
CA PHE A 40 -0.09 -10.51 -4.65
C PHE A 40 0.78 -11.63 -4.06
N VAL A 41 0.45 -12.11 -2.85
CA VAL A 41 1.22 -13.16 -2.16
C VAL A 41 1.20 -14.43 -3.00
N ILE A 42 0.01 -14.90 -3.41
CA ILE A 42 -0.12 -16.09 -4.27
C ILE A 42 0.63 -15.88 -5.58
N GLY A 43 0.43 -14.73 -6.23
CA GLY A 43 1.06 -14.42 -7.50
C GLY A 43 2.59 -14.42 -7.42
N VAL A 44 3.19 -13.91 -6.34
CA VAL A 44 4.65 -13.85 -6.20
C VAL A 44 5.26 -15.15 -5.69
N THR A 45 4.56 -15.92 -4.86
CA THR A 45 5.12 -17.15 -4.27
C THR A 45 4.83 -18.40 -5.09
N LEU A 46 3.60 -18.56 -5.59
CA LEU A 46 3.16 -19.81 -6.22
C LEU A 46 3.96 -20.16 -7.50
N PRO A 47 4.15 -19.24 -8.48
CA PRO A 47 4.85 -19.60 -9.71
C PRO A 47 6.32 -19.98 -9.52
N PRO A 48 7.14 -19.25 -8.73
CA PRO A 48 8.51 -19.66 -8.43
C PRO A 48 8.58 -20.97 -7.64
N THR A 49 7.69 -21.18 -6.67
CA THR A 49 7.64 -22.42 -5.89
C THR A 49 7.34 -23.62 -6.79
N LEU A 50 6.32 -23.53 -7.64
CA LEU A 50 5.98 -24.61 -8.58
C LEU A 50 7.13 -24.90 -9.55
N ALA A 51 7.72 -23.87 -10.17
CA ALA A 51 8.84 -24.05 -11.10
C ALA A 51 10.14 -24.61 -10.44
N THR A 52 10.25 -24.55 -9.11
CA THR A 52 11.42 -25.03 -8.37
C THR A 52 11.24 -26.46 -7.85
N PHE A 53 10.03 -26.79 -7.37
CA PHE A 53 9.78 -28.06 -6.67
C PHE A 53 9.01 -29.08 -7.52
N ASP A 54 8.35 -28.66 -8.59
CA ASP A 54 7.61 -29.54 -9.48
C ASP A 54 8.39 -29.75 -10.80
N PRO A 55 8.91 -30.96 -11.06
CA PRO A 55 9.66 -31.26 -12.28
C PRO A 55 8.81 -31.20 -13.55
N ASP A 56 7.48 -31.27 -13.45
CA ASP A 56 6.56 -31.17 -14.58
C ASP A 56 6.28 -29.71 -14.96
N VAL A 57 6.71 -28.74 -14.14
CA VAL A 57 6.51 -27.31 -14.37
C VAL A 57 7.74 -26.70 -15.06
N PRO A 58 7.60 -26.14 -16.27
CA PRO A 58 8.71 -25.50 -16.95
C PRO A 58 9.26 -24.28 -16.18
N SER A 59 10.58 -24.07 -16.20
CA SER A 59 11.22 -22.97 -15.47
C SER A 59 10.73 -21.57 -15.89
N TRP A 60 10.25 -21.41 -17.13
CA TRP A 60 9.67 -20.14 -17.59
C TRP A 60 8.38 -19.79 -16.85
N PHE A 61 7.67 -20.76 -16.26
CA PHE A 61 6.46 -20.55 -15.48
C PHE A 61 6.72 -19.63 -14.27
N ALA A 62 7.94 -19.63 -13.73
CA ALA A 62 8.32 -18.73 -12.64
C ALA A 62 8.02 -17.26 -12.98
N TRP A 63 8.14 -16.83 -14.25
CA TRP A 63 7.88 -15.46 -14.70
C TRP A 63 6.45 -14.96 -14.44
N PHE A 64 5.48 -15.84 -14.20
CA PHE A 64 4.14 -15.43 -13.79
C PHE A 64 4.13 -14.68 -12.44
N PHE A 65 5.23 -14.69 -11.67
CA PHE A 65 5.39 -13.83 -10.50
C PHE A 65 5.13 -12.34 -10.80
N VAL A 66 5.41 -11.92 -12.04
CA VAL A 66 5.16 -10.55 -12.52
C VAL A 66 3.69 -10.17 -12.41
N LEU A 67 2.75 -11.12 -12.55
CA LEU A 67 1.31 -10.83 -12.39
C LEU A 67 0.98 -10.42 -10.95
N GLY A 68 1.60 -11.07 -9.96
CA GLY A 68 1.48 -10.68 -8.56
C GLY A 68 2.00 -9.26 -8.34
N VAL A 69 3.17 -8.95 -8.91
CA VAL A 69 3.75 -7.59 -8.86
C VAL A 69 2.81 -6.57 -9.51
N VAL A 70 2.30 -6.83 -10.72
CA VAL A 70 1.35 -5.94 -11.39
C VAL A 70 0.10 -5.72 -10.54
N TRP A 71 -0.42 -6.77 -9.91
CA TRP A 71 -1.58 -6.66 -9.02
C TRP A 71 -1.34 -5.68 -7.87
N ILE A 72 -0.21 -5.76 -7.16
CA ILE A 72 0.06 -4.86 -6.04
C ILE A 72 0.23 -3.40 -6.49
N TYR A 73 0.66 -3.16 -7.74
CA TYR A 73 0.69 -1.83 -8.34
C TYR A 73 -0.72 -1.31 -8.64
N ILE A 74 -1.60 -2.14 -9.19
CA ILE A 74 -3.02 -1.78 -9.42
C ILE A 74 -3.70 -1.40 -8.10
N VAL A 75 -3.51 -2.23 -7.07
CA VAL A 75 -4.03 -1.98 -5.72
C VAL A 75 -3.53 -0.64 -5.17
N GLN A 76 -2.23 -0.37 -5.27
CA GLN A 76 -1.66 0.90 -4.81
C GLN A 76 -2.20 2.10 -5.60
N PHE A 77 -2.29 2.00 -6.92
CA PHE A 77 -2.84 3.06 -7.75
C PHE A 77 -4.28 3.41 -7.36
N ARG A 78 -5.11 2.40 -7.11
CA ARG A 78 -6.49 2.61 -6.66
C ARG A 78 -6.53 3.31 -5.30
N LEU A 79 -5.71 2.84 -4.35
CA LEU A 79 -5.60 3.41 -3.01
C LEU A 79 -5.24 4.90 -3.05
N TYR A 80 -4.28 5.28 -3.90
CA TYR A 80 -3.90 6.67 -4.15
C TYR A 80 -5.08 7.52 -4.61
N ARG A 81 -5.82 7.03 -5.60
CA ARG A 81 -6.98 7.75 -6.13
C ARG A 81 -8.04 7.93 -5.07
N THR A 82 -8.29 6.93 -4.21
CA THR A 82 -9.30 7.05 -3.17
C THR A 82 -8.89 8.05 -2.09
N VAL A 83 -7.65 8.05 -1.64
CA VAL A 83 -7.17 9.06 -0.66
C VAL A 83 -7.26 10.47 -1.24
N ASN A 84 -6.84 10.68 -2.49
CA ASN A 84 -7.00 11.98 -3.15
C ASN A 84 -8.46 12.38 -3.32
N GLN A 85 -9.32 11.43 -3.68
CA GLN A 85 -10.77 11.65 -3.79
C GLN A 85 -11.35 12.10 -2.44
N LEU A 86 -10.98 11.47 -1.32
CA LEU A 86 -11.43 11.87 0.02
C LEU A 86 -11.06 13.30 0.36
N TYR A 87 -9.81 13.71 0.06
CA TYR A 87 -9.37 15.08 0.26
C TYR A 87 -10.12 16.06 -0.64
N ARG A 88 -10.28 15.74 -1.92
CA ARG A 88 -11.03 16.56 -2.88
C ARG A 88 -12.49 16.74 -2.47
N ASP A 89 -13.14 15.67 -2.04
CA ASP A 89 -14.54 15.68 -1.60
C ASP A 89 -14.72 16.51 -0.31
N ALA A 90 -13.68 16.64 0.52
CA ALA A 90 -13.64 17.52 1.69
C ALA A 90 -13.19 18.97 1.36
N GLY A 91 -12.98 19.31 0.08
CA GLY A 91 -12.51 20.64 -0.34
C GLY A 91 -11.04 20.92 0.00
N LEU A 92 -10.24 19.89 0.26
CA LEU A 92 -8.82 19.98 0.57
C LEU A 92 -7.97 19.69 -0.68
N ALA A 93 -6.72 20.16 -0.68
CA ALA A 93 -5.74 19.83 -1.72
C ALA A 93 -5.37 18.34 -1.69
N GLU A 94 -5.11 17.76 -2.86
CA GLU A 94 -4.76 16.35 -2.99
C GLU A 94 -3.33 16.08 -2.47
N PRO A 95 -3.16 15.21 -1.46
CA PRO A 95 -1.88 15.09 -0.78
C PRO A 95 -0.90 14.09 -1.44
N LEU A 96 -1.38 13.28 -2.39
CA LEU A 96 -0.58 12.21 -3.01
C LEU A 96 -0.40 12.42 -4.51
N GLU A 97 0.86 12.42 -4.91
CA GLU A 97 1.29 12.47 -6.31
C GLU A 97 1.36 11.07 -6.92
N LEU A 98 0.55 10.78 -7.93
CA LEU A 98 0.42 9.45 -8.53
C LEU A 98 1.73 8.88 -9.08
N TRP A 99 2.64 9.75 -9.56
CA TRP A 99 3.91 9.33 -10.18
C TRP A 99 4.91 8.76 -9.17
N TRP A 100 4.75 9.06 -7.86
CA TRP A 100 5.61 8.52 -6.80
C TRP A 100 5.52 7.00 -6.68
N LEU A 101 4.40 6.40 -7.11
CA LEU A 101 4.20 4.96 -7.14
C LEU A 101 5.24 4.24 -8.01
N PHE A 102 5.72 4.89 -9.07
CA PHE A 102 6.65 4.28 -10.03
C PHE A 102 8.11 4.45 -9.64
N ILE A 103 8.41 5.12 -8.52
CA ILE A 103 9.78 5.33 -8.07
C ILE A 103 10.23 4.14 -7.22
N PRO A 104 11.14 3.29 -7.72
CA PRO A 104 11.61 2.14 -6.97
C PRO A 104 12.30 2.62 -5.67
N GLY A 105 11.96 1.98 -4.55
CA GLY A 105 12.45 2.35 -3.22
C GLY A 105 11.57 3.31 -2.42
N LEU A 106 10.67 4.07 -3.07
CA LEU A 106 9.74 4.96 -2.37
C LEU A 106 8.45 4.26 -1.91
N ASN A 107 8.15 3.05 -2.37
CA ASN A 107 6.91 2.32 -2.03
C ASN A 107 6.61 2.22 -0.52
N LEU A 108 7.64 2.15 0.32
CA LEU A 108 7.48 2.17 1.78
C LEU A 108 7.12 3.56 2.30
N LEU A 109 7.86 4.60 1.87
CA LEU A 109 7.61 6.00 2.24
C LEU A 109 6.24 6.49 1.74
N VAL A 110 5.89 6.11 0.53
CA VAL A 110 4.57 6.24 -0.09
C VAL A 110 3.50 5.61 0.78
N GLY A 111 3.72 4.38 1.23
CA GLY A 111 2.83 3.70 2.17
C GLY A 111 2.67 4.49 3.47
N LEU A 112 3.75 5.03 4.04
CA LEU A 112 3.69 5.83 5.27
C LEU A 112 2.95 7.16 5.05
N ARG A 113 3.18 7.85 3.93
CA ARG A 113 2.43 9.07 3.54
C ARG A 113 0.94 8.80 3.51
N GLN A 114 0.50 7.68 2.96
CA GLN A 114 -0.91 7.30 2.94
C GLN A 114 -1.50 7.19 4.35
N ILE A 115 -0.78 6.61 5.32
CA ILE A 115 -1.22 6.59 6.74
C ILE A 115 -1.41 8.00 7.22
N HIS A 116 -0.38 8.81 7.03
CA HIS A 116 -0.32 10.12 7.62
C HIS A 116 -1.51 10.95 7.14
N PHE A 117 -1.73 10.99 5.82
CA PHE A 117 -2.85 11.74 5.26
C PHE A 117 -4.20 11.12 5.59
N LEU A 118 -4.34 9.80 5.61
CA LEU A 118 -5.60 9.18 6.03
C LEU A 118 -5.92 9.49 7.50
N SER A 119 -4.92 9.42 8.38
CA SER A 119 -5.02 9.78 9.80
C SER A 119 -5.38 11.26 9.97
N GLN A 120 -4.67 12.14 9.28
CA GLN A 120 -4.95 13.59 9.27
C GLN A 120 -6.36 13.89 8.79
N TYR A 121 -6.82 13.22 7.72
CA TYR A 121 -8.18 13.35 7.22
C TYR A 121 -9.22 12.99 8.29
N TRP A 122 -9.07 11.84 8.94
CA TRP A 122 -9.99 11.41 10.00
C TRP A 122 -9.92 12.26 11.26
N MET A 123 -8.75 12.83 11.57
CA MET A 123 -8.58 13.75 12.68
C MET A 123 -9.28 15.08 12.41
N ARG A 124 -9.15 15.62 11.19
CA ARG A 124 -9.88 16.82 10.75
C ARG A 124 -11.39 16.62 10.84
N LEU A 125 -11.90 15.46 10.39
CA LEU A 125 -13.32 15.13 10.52
C LEU A 125 -13.80 15.05 11.97
N ARG A 126 -12.92 14.67 12.91
CA ARG A 126 -13.22 14.61 14.36
C ARG A 126 -12.98 15.91 15.10
N GLY A 127 -12.43 16.94 14.44
CA GLY A 127 -12.03 18.19 15.10
C GLY A 127 -10.85 18.03 16.06
N GLU A 128 -10.05 16.98 15.90
CA GLU A 128 -8.88 16.70 16.75
C GLU A 128 -7.59 17.22 16.11
N THR A 129 -6.76 17.93 16.88
CA THR A 129 -5.40 18.32 16.47
C THR A 129 -4.37 17.61 17.35
N LYS A 130 -3.81 16.51 16.83
CA LYS A 130 -2.63 15.84 17.40
C LYS A 130 -1.45 15.99 16.44
N THR A 131 -0.28 16.20 17.01
CA THR A 131 0.99 16.21 16.29
C THR A 131 1.41 14.77 15.97
N ASP A 132 1.94 14.56 14.77
CA ASP A 132 2.52 13.29 14.34
C ASP A 132 4.06 13.44 14.39
N PRO A 133 4.72 12.91 15.44
CA PRO A 133 6.16 13.09 15.63
C PRO A 133 6.99 12.49 14.49
N VAL A 134 6.46 11.48 13.78
CA VAL A 134 7.14 10.82 12.67
C VAL A 134 7.09 11.71 11.42
N ALA A 135 5.95 12.33 11.15
CA ALA A 135 5.81 13.28 10.07
C ALA A 135 6.63 14.56 10.31
N GLU A 136 6.67 15.04 11.56
CA GLU A 136 7.48 16.21 11.96
C GLU A 136 8.98 15.95 11.80
N ALA A 137 9.43 14.72 12.03
CA ALA A 137 10.84 14.34 11.84
C ALA A 137 11.26 14.26 10.36
N LEU A 138 10.31 14.16 9.42
CA LEU A 138 10.56 13.96 7.99
C LEU A 138 9.75 14.94 7.11
N PRO A 139 9.88 16.26 7.29
CA PRO A 139 8.99 17.25 6.68
C PRO A 139 9.00 17.23 5.15
N LEU A 140 10.13 16.91 4.52
CA LEU A 140 10.24 16.79 3.05
C LEU A 140 9.32 15.71 2.46
N PHE A 141 8.95 14.71 3.26
CA PHE A 141 8.15 13.57 2.82
C PHE A 141 6.72 13.62 3.35
N PHE A 142 6.38 14.47 4.31
CA PHE A 142 5.04 14.50 4.92
C PHE A 142 4.38 15.88 4.91
N ALA A 143 5.06 16.93 4.46
CA ALA A 143 4.43 18.23 4.24
C ALA A 143 3.33 18.14 3.17
N GLU A 144 2.23 18.85 3.41
CA GLU A 144 1.20 19.13 2.40
C GLU A 144 1.87 19.98 1.30
N LEU A 145 1.70 19.56 0.04
CA LEU A 145 2.18 20.29 -1.14
C LEU A 145 1.18 21.37 -1.54
#